data_AF-A0A133V662-F1
#
_entry.id   AF-A0A133V662-F1
#
_cell.length_a   1.000
_cell.length_b   1.000
_cell.length_c   1.000
_cell.angle_alpha   90.00
_cell.angle_beta   90.00
_cell.angle_gamma   90.00
#
_symmetry.space_group_name_H-M   'P 1'
#
loop_
_entity.id
_entity.type
_entity.pdbx_description
1 polymer ?
#
loop_
_entity_poly.entity_id
_entity_poly.type
_entity_poly.pdbx_seq_one_letter_code
_entity_poly.pdbx_strand_id
1 'polypeptide(L)'
;MRPRLHYLTKEEVQPEELGVLNYILEEEYNSKNSNGCQMRLQKKRKILEAINPPDSLLGHVEVNGENSETVLRTLKKLSKAIPRLTWILYGENKIFNGEIQIKAGKILSERKEVESRKIYL
;
A
#
# COMPACT_ATOMS: atom_id res chain seq x y z
N MET A 1 13.05 -5.31 14.69
CA MET A 1 11.72 -5.44 14.04
C MET A 1 11.92 -5.13 12.55
N ARG A 2 11.40 -5.95 11.64
CA ARG A 2 11.57 -5.71 10.20
C ARG A 2 10.71 -4.51 9.75
N PRO A 3 11.19 -3.62 8.88
CA PRO A 3 10.38 -2.53 8.36
C PRO A 3 9.17 -3.07 7.59
N ARG A 4 8.01 -2.42 7.72
CA ARG A 4 6.77 -2.82 7.02
C ARG A 4 6.16 -1.64 6.29
N LEU A 5 5.72 -1.90 5.05
CA LEU A 5 4.90 -0.97 4.30
C LEU A 5 3.46 -1.46 4.31
N HIS A 6 2.58 -0.62 4.83
CA HIS A 6 1.14 -0.81 4.76
C HIS A 6 0.58 -0.06 3.57
N TYR A 7 -0.43 -0.64 2.93
CA TYR A 7 -1.13 -0.03 1.82
C TYR A 7 -2.63 -0.27 1.95
N LEU A 8 -3.43 0.73 1.56
CA LEU A 8 -4.89 0.62 1.53
C LEU A 8 -5.51 1.46 0.42
N THR A 9 -6.71 1.12 -0.03
CA THR A 9 -7.50 1.96 -0.94
C THR A 9 -8.48 2.82 -0.16
N LYS A 10 -8.72 4.05 -0.64
CA LYS A 10 -9.78 4.93 -0.10
C LYS A 10 -11.16 4.47 -0.54
N GLU A 11 -11.27 4.08 -1.80
CA GLU A 11 -12.50 3.67 -2.44
C GLU A 11 -12.71 2.15 -2.29
N GLU A 12 -13.97 1.73 -2.42
CA GLU A 12 -14.33 0.32 -2.59
C GLU A 12 -13.72 -0.24 -3.86
N VAL A 13 -13.37 -1.51 -3.85
CA VAL A 13 -12.84 -2.23 -5.00
C VAL A 13 -13.89 -3.21 -5.50
N GLN A 14 -14.21 -3.11 -6.79
CA GLN A 14 -15.15 -4.02 -7.43
C GLN A 14 -14.51 -5.41 -7.62
N PRO A 15 -15.30 -6.50 -7.66
CA PRO A 15 -14.78 -7.85 -7.83
C PRO A 15 -13.88 -8.02 -9.06
N GLU A 16 -14.24 -7.39 -10.19
CA GLU A 16 -13.50 -7.47 -11.45
C GLU A 16 -12.13 -6.80 -11.32
N GLU A 17 -12.09 -5.65 -10.65
CA GLU A 17 -10.86 -4.90 -10.39
C GLU A 17 -9.95 -5.65 -9.42
N LEU A 18 -10.51 -6.33 -8.41
CA LEU A 18 -9.75 -7.17 -7.51
C LEU A 18 -9.06 -8.31 -8.26
N GLY A 19 -9.72 -8.90 -9.26
CA GLY A 19 -9.11 -9.90 -10.15
C GLY A 19 -7.91 -9.34 -10.90
N VAL A 20 -8.06 -8.17 -11.52
CA VAL A 20 -6.97 -7.48 -12.24
C VAL A 20 -5.81 -7.13 -11.30
N LEU A 21 -6.11 -6.61 -10.11
CA LEU A 21 -5.10 -6.22 -9.12
C LEU A 21 -4.31 -7.42 -8.60
N ASN A 22 -4.97 -8.54 -8.31
CA ASN A 22 -4.28 -9.77 -7.88
C ASN A 22 -3.40 -10.35 -9.00
N TYR A 23 -3.88 -10.35 -10.24
CA TYR A 23 -3.10 -10.80 -11.38
C TYR A 23 -1.82 -9.97 -11.55
N ILE A 24 -1.93 -8.64 -11.54
CA ILE A 24 -0.77 -7.75 -11.64
C ILE A 24 0.18 -7.94 -10.46
N LEU A 25 -0.36 -8.09 -9.25
CA LEU A 25 0.46 -8.30 -8.05
C LEU A 25 1.29 -9.59 -8.14
N GLU A 26 0.68 -10.65 -8.67
CA GLU A 26 1.35 -11.94 -8.85
C GLU A 26 2.45 -11.84 -9.91
N GLU A 27 2.15 -11.26 -11.07
CA GLU A 27 3.09 -11.14 -12.20
C GLU A 27 4.21 -10.13 -11.93
N GLU A 28 3.95 -9.06 -11.18
CA GLU A 28 4.92 -7.99 -10.97
C GLU A 28 5.77 -8.16 -9.72
N TYR A 29 5.27 -8.87 -8.71
CA TYR A 29 5.96 -8.99 -7.43
C TYR A 29 6.10 -10.44 -6.95
N ASN A 30 5.01 -11.15 -6.70
CA ASN A 30 5.08 -12.42 -5.98
C ASN A 30 5.82 -13.52 -6.76
N SER A 31 5.61 -13.63 -8.07
CA SER A 31 6.30 -14.61 -8.92
C SER A 31 7.80 -14.33 -9.09
N LYS A 32 8.21 -13.07 -8.94
CA LYS A 32 9.58 -12.59 -9.11
C LYS A 32 10.35 -12.49 -7.79
N ASN A 33 9.67 -12.54 -6.65
CA ASN A 33 10.29 -12.34 -5.35
C ASN A 33 10.68 -13.68 -4.71
N SER A 34 11.97 -14.00 -4.73
CA SER A 34 12.53 -15.20 -4.09
C SER A 34 12.71 -15.08 -2.58
N ASN A 35 12.54 -13.87 -2.01
CA ASN A 35 12.85 -13.57 -0.61
C ASN A 35 11.75 -13.97 0.39
N GLY A 36 10.73 -14.73 -0.05
CA GLY A 36 9.63 -15.20 0.79
C GLY A 36 8.66 -14.11 1.27
N CYS A 37 8.87 -12.84 0.89
CA CYS A 37 7.97 -11.74 1.23
C CYS A 37 6.89 -11.63 0.14
N GLN A 38 5.63 -11.91 0.49
CA GLN A 38 4.52 -11.79 -0.45
C GLN A 38 3.70 -10.54 -0.18
N MET A 39 3.31 -9.86 -1.25
CA MET A 39 2.27 -8.84 -1.18
C MET A 39 0.91 -9.51 -1.30
N ARG A 40 -0.06 -9.05 -0.51
CA ARG A 40 -1.44 -9.56 -0.53
C ARG A 40 -2.44 -8.42 -0.45
N LEU A 41 -3.56 -8.56 -1.15
CA LEU A 41 -4.69 -7.62 -1.09
C LEU A 41 -5.85 -8.28 -0.37
N GLN A 42 -6.31 -7.65 0.72
CA GLN A 42 -7.43 -8.14 1.52
C GLN A 42 -8.48 -7.06 1.66
N LYS A 43 -9.76 -7.44 1.54
CA LYS A 43 -10.87 -6.51 1.79
C LYS A 43 -10.94 -6.13 3.27
N LYS A 44 -11.15 -4.86 3.60
CA LYS A 44 -11.24 -4.36 4.98
C LYS A 44 -12.28 -5.09 5.81
N ARG A 45 -13.46 -5.38 5.25
CA ARG A 45 -14.52 -6.15 5.93
C ARG A 45 -14.08 -7.52 6.44
N LYS A 46 -13.05 -8.13 5.87
CA LYS A 46 -12.52 -9.42 6.36
C LYS A 46 -11.68 -9.29 7.63
N ILE A 47 -11.34 -8.06 8.03
CA ILE A 47 -10.45 -7.77 9.16
C ILE A 47 -11.16 -6.91 10.22
N LEU A 48 -11.92 -5.90 9.80
CA LEU A 48 -12.63 -4.98 10.68
C LEU A 48 -13.96 -4.56 10.03
N GLU A 49 -15.08 -5.09 10.53
CA GLU A 49 -16.44 -4.85 9.98
C GLU A 49 -16.87 -3.38 10.05
N ALA A 50 -16.30 -2.58 10.97
CA ALA A 50 -16.69 -1.19 11.21
C ALA A 50 -15.98 -0.15 10.31
N ILE A 51 -15.08 -0.55 9.41
CA ILE A 51 -14.32 0.40 8.59
C ILE A 51 -15.02 0.69 7.27
N ASN A 52 -15.36 1.96 7.05
CA ASN A 52 -15.88 2.45 5.78
C ASN A 52 -14.76 2.92 4.83
N PRO A 53 -14.85 2.60 3.53
CA PRO A 53 -15.87 1.71 2.95
C PRO A 53 -15.46 0.22 3.08
N PRO A 54 -16.43 -0.69 3.31
CA PRO A 54 -16.17 -2.08 3.72
C PRO A 54 -15.39 -2.90 2.68
N ASP A 55 -15.58 -2.59 1.40
CA ASP A 55 -14.95 -3.29 0.27
C ASP A 55 -13.69 -2.60 -0.25
N SER A 56 -13.12 -1.65 0.50
CA SER A 56 -11.76 -1.16 0.24
C SER A 56 -10.72 -2.24 0.54
N LEU A 57 -9.55 -2.16 -0.12
CA LEU A 57 -8.45 -3.09 0.09
C LEU A 57 -7.48 -2.55 1.13
N LEU A 58 -6.81 -3.49 1.81
CA LEU A 58 -5.63 -3.25 2.62
C LEU A 58 -4.63 -4.40 2.48
N GLY A 59 -3.41 -4.15 2.92
CA GLY A 59 -2.40 -5.18 3.13
C GLY A 59 -1.12 -4.58 3.68
N HIS A 60 -0.14 -5.44 3.90
CA HIS A 60 1.19 -5.03 4.28
C HIS A 60 2.23 -5.97 3.67
N VAL A 61 3.45 -5.48 3.55
CA VAL A 61 4.61 -6.24 3.09
C VAL A 61 5.83 -5.88 3.91
N GLU A 62 6.67 -6.87 4.22
CA GLU A 62 7.96 -6.63 4.84
C GLU A 62 8.92 -6.03 3.79
N VAL A 63 9.53 -4.91 4.16
CA VAL A 63 10.40 -4.14 3.28
C VAL A 63 11.81 -4.14 3.88
N ASN A 64 12.80 -4.43 3.05
CA ASN A 64 14.21 -4.16 3.29
C ASN A 64 14.68 -3.06 2.32
N GLY A 65 15.87 -2.48 2.55
CA GLY A 65 16.36 -1.38 1.71
C GLY A 65 16.34 -1.68 0.21
N GLU A 66 16.60 -2.94 -0.16
CA GLU A 66 16.70 -3.42 -1.54
C GLU A 66 15.36 -3.59 -2.25
N ASN A 67 14.28 -3.97 -1.55
CA ASN A 67 12.97 -4.24 -2.16
C ASN A 67 11.99 -3.07 -2.09
N SER A 68 12.33 -2.00 -1.36
CA SER A 68 11.47 -0.83 -1.15
C SER A 68 11.01 -0.17 -2.46
N GLU A 69 11.94 0.01 -3.41
CA GLU A 69 11.64 0.58 -4.71
C GLU A 69 10.75 -0.34 -5.56
N THR A 70 11.00 -1.64 -5.51
CA THR A 70 10.21 -2.66 -6.22
C THR A 70 8.77 -2.65 -5.73
N VAL A 71 8.56 -2.64 -4.40
CA VAL A 71 7.22 -2.57 -3.80
C VAL A 71 6.49 -1.29 -4.24
N LEU A 72 7.17 -0.13 -4.17
CA LEU A 72 6.58 1.14 -4.60
C LEU A 72 6.23 1.14 -6.10
N ARG A 73 7.09 0.55 -6.93
CA ARG A 73 6.86 0.39 -8.38
C ARG A 73 5.64 -0.48 -8.66
N THR A 74 5.50 -1.60 -7.95
CA THR A 74 4.32 -2.46 -8.03
C THR A 74 3.06 -1.71 -7.64
N LEU A 75 3.06 -0.96 -6.54
CA LEU A 75 1.92 -0.15 -6.10
C LEU A 75 1.54 0.95 -7.12
N LYS A 76 2.53 1.58 -7.78
CA LYS A 76 2.27 2.50 -8.89
C LYS A 76 1.62 1.80 -10.09
N LYS A 77 2.05 0.57 -10.43
CA LYS A 77 1.42 -0.22 -11.50
C LYS A 77 -0.02 -0.58 -11.16
N LEU A 78 -0.29 -1.04 -9.94
CA LEU A 78 -1.64 -1.33 -9.45
C LEU A 78 -2.53 -0.08 -9.53
N SER A 79 -2.03 1.06 -9.07
CA SER A 79 -2.73 2.34 -9.14
C SER A 79 -2.99 2.80 -10.58
N LYS A 80 -2.07 2.52 -11.51
CA LYS A 80 -2.26 2.83 -12.94
C LYS A 80 -3.28 1.91 -13.60
N ALA A 81 -3.33 0.64 -13.19
CA ALA A 81 -4.26 -0.34 -13.74
C ALA A 81 -5.71 0.00 -13.43
N ILE A 82 -5.98 0.51 -12.22
CA ILE A 82 -7.30 0.96 -11.81
C ILE A 82 -7.23 2.45 -11.39
N PRO A 83 -7.27 3.39 -12.35
CA PRO A 83 -7.03 4.82 -12.10
C PRO A 83 -7.99 5.49 -11.11
N ARG A 84 -9.19 4.92 -10.93
CA ARG A 84 -10.18 5.44 -9.96
C ARG A 84 -9.73 5.25 -8.51
N LEU A 85 -8.89 4.25 -8.23
CA LEU A 85 -8.46 3.92 -6.88
C LEU A 85 -7.32 4.82 -6.43
N THR A 86 -7.51 5.41 -5.25
CA THR A 86 -6.51 6.15 -4.50
C THR A 86 -5.90 5.22 -3.47
N TRP A 87 -4.60 4.96 -3.61
CA TRP A 87 -3.81 4.15 -2.70
C TRP A 87 -3.17 5.03 -1.65
N ILE A 88 -3.26 4.64 -0.38
CA ILE A 88 -2.56 5.27 0.73
C ILE A 88 -1.50 4.30 1.24
N LEU A 89 -0.27 4.78 1.38
CA LEU A 89 0.86 4.02 1.88
C LEU A 89 1.37 4.60 3.20
N TYR A 90 1.66 3.73 4.15
CA TYR A 90 2.28 4.06 5.44
C TYR A 90 3.48 3.17 5.69
N GLY A 91 4.66 3.76 5.86
CA GLY A 91 5.90 3.04 6.19
C GLY A 91 6.17 3.05 7.68
N GLU A 92 6.42 1.88 8.27
CA GLU A 92 6.99 1.76 9.62
C GLU A 92 8.52 1.92 9.58
N ASN A 93 9.13 2.29 10.71
CA ASN A 93 10.59 2.28 10.91
C ASN A 93 11.38 3.06 9.85
N LYS A 94 10.89 4.25 9.46
CA LYS A 94 11.54 5.18 8.52
C LYS A 94 11.68 4.70 7.06
N ILE A 95 10.89 3.73 6.60
CA ILE A 95 10.81 3.44 5.14
C ILE A 95 10.34 4.69 4.40
N PHE A 96 9.30 5.35 4.93
CA PHE A 96 8.79 6.63 4.48
C PHE A 96 8.54 7.50 5.71
N ASN A 97 8.86 8.78 5.64
CA ASN A 97 8.44 9.73 6.66
C ASN A 97 7.00 10.15 6.34
N GLY A 98 6.04 9.36 6.82
CA GLY A 98 4.61 9.67 6.78
C GLY A 98 3.82 9.00 5.65
N GLU A 99 2.75 9.67 5.21
CA GLU A 99 1.72 9.12 4.33
C GLU A 99 1.99 9.48 2.86
N ILE A 100 2.00 8.47 1.97
CA ILE A 100 2.07 8.67 0.52
C ILE A 100 0.73 8.30 -0.10
N GLN A 101 0.19 9.21 -0.92
CA GLN A 101 -1.00 8.91 -1.72
C GLN A 101 -0.61 8.70 -3.18
N ILE A 102 -1.09 7.62 -3.79
CA ILE A 102 -0.86 7.28 -5.20
C ILE A 102 -2.20 7.15 -5.93
N LYS A 103 -2.33 7.80 -7.07
CA LYS A 103 -3.50 7.69 -7.96
C LYS A 103 -3.08 7.70 -9.42
N ALA A 104 -3.66 6.81 -10.23
CA ALA A 104 -3.29 6.63 -11.64
C ALA A 104 -1.77 6.47 -11.86
N GLY A 105 -1.08 5.83 -10.91
CA GLY A 105 0.37 5.63 -10.93
C GLY A 105 1.23 6.85 -10.57
N LYS A 106 0.62 7.97 -10.18
CA LYS A 106 1.31 9.20 -9.76
C LYS A 106 1.19 9.41 -8.26
N ILE A 107 2.25 9.92 -7.63
CA ILE A 107 2.22 10.37 -6.24
C ILE A 107 1.45 11.70 -6.20
N LEU A 108 0.37 11.76 -5.43
CA LEU A 108 -0.48 12.95 -5.27
C LEU A 108 -0.03 13.83 -4.11
N SER A 109 0.43 13.23 -3.02
CA SER A 109 0.93 13.94 -1.85
C SER A 109 1.85 13.04 -1.03
N GLU A 110 2.81 13.68 -0.38
CA GLU A 110 3.63 13.11 0.69
C GLU A 110 3.42 13.97 1.93
N ARG A 111 2.63 13.49 2.89
CA ARG A 111 2.56 14.15 4.20
C ARG A 111 3.71 13.63 5.04
N LYS A 112 4.69 14.49 5.29
CA LYS A 112 5.71 14.22 6.31
C LYS A 112 5.07 14.30 7.68
N GLU A 113 5.27 13.26 8.48
CA GLU A 113 4.92 13.31 9.90
C GLU A 113 5.76 14.43 10.53
N VAL A 114 5.11 15.49 11.00
CA VAL A 114 5.79 16.58 11.69
C VAL A 114 6.15 16.02 13.07
N GLU A 115 7.44 15.87 13.36
CA GLU A 115 7.89 15.59 14.72
C GLU A 115 7.32 16.69 15.63
N SER A 116 6.28 16.35 16.39
CA SER A 116 5.74 17.20 17.45
C SER A 116 6.88 17.48 18.41
N ARG A 117 7.50 18.66 18.27
CA ARG A 117 8.46 19.17 19.25
C ARG A 117 7.78 19.08 20.62
N LYS A 118 8.31 18.25 21.49
CA LYS A 118 7.98 18.27 22.91
C LYS A 118 8.31 19.67 23.41
N ILE A 119 7.28 20.52 23.55
CA ILE A 119 7.36 21.72 24.35
C ILE A 119 7.25 21.22 25.79
N TYR A 120 8.40 20.98 26.40
CA TYR A 120 8.47 20.94 27.86
C TYR A 120 8.34 22.38 28.32
N LEU A 121 7.17 22.73 28.88
CA LEU A 121 7.01 23.90 29.75
C LEU A 121 7.58 23.55 31.13
#